data_AF-A0A8J5K1I4-F1
#
_entry.id   AF-A0A8J5K1I4-F1
#
_cell.length_a   1.000
_cell.length_b   1.000
_cell.length_c   1.000
_cell.angle_alpha   90.00
_cell.angle_beta   90.00
_cell.angle_gamma   90.00
#
_symmetry.space_group_name_H-M   'P 1'
#
loop_
_entity.id
_entity.type
_entity.pdbx_description
1 polymer ?
#
loop_
_entity_poly.entity_id
_entity_poly.type
_entity_poly.pdbx_seq_one_letter_code
_entity_poly.pdbx_strand_id
1 'polypeptide(L)'
;MKVEPENQQLMNERGTEVFDDEKQLSDYNLSAQTARAQSPATVALVFRQENGEFESLDITPLSSPPELPEVMKPQEPQAHELN
;
A
#
# COMPACT_ATOMS: atom_id res chain seq x y z
N MET A 1 -9.79 15.89 10.44
CA MET A 1 -10.83 16.19 9.44
C MET A 1 -11.79 15.01 9.42
N LYS A 2 -13.11 15.25 9.43
CA LYS A 2 -14.13 14.21 9.22
C LYS A 2 -14.81 14.58 7.91
N VAL A 3 -14.69 13.72 6.90
CA VAL A 3 -15.23 13.96 5.56
C VAL A 3 -16.39 12.99 5.37
N GLU A 4 -17.52 13.46 4.86
CA GLU A 4 -18.68 12.59 4.58
C GLU A 4 -18.33 11.56 3.50
N PRO A 5 -18.88 10.33 3.53
CA PRO A 5 -18.54 9.28 2.56
C PRO A 5 -18.70 9.71 1.09
N GLU A 6 -19.71 10.51 0.77
CA GLU A 6 -19.96 11.07 -0.57
C GLU A 6 -18.83 11.96 -1.11
N ASN A 7 -17.99 12.47 -0.22
CA ASN A 7 -16.83 13.31 -0.53
C ASN A 7 -15.52 12.52 -0.45
N GLN A 8 -15.59 11.19 -0.37
CA GLN A 8 -14.47 10.27 -0.39
C GLN A 8 -14.57 9.41 -1.65
N GLN A 9 -13.42 9.10 -2.25
CA GLN A 9 -13.35 8.10 -3.31
C GLN A 9 -12.20 7.14 -3.01
N LEU A 10 -12.54 5.85 -2.91
CA LEU A 10 -11.58 4.78 -2.69
C LEU A 10 -11.13 4.20 -4.03
N MET A 11 -9.87 3.81 -4.11
CA MET A 11 -9.31 3.17 -5.31
C MET A 11 -8.14 2.27 -4.95
N ASN A 12 -7.66 1.48 -5.93
CA ASN A 12 -6.41 0.77 -5.78
C ASN A 12 -5.22 1.73 -5.66
N GLU A 13 -4.09 1.27 -5.13
CA GLU A 13 -2.88 2.08 -4.92
C GLU A 13 -2.35 2.78 -6.20
N ARG A 14 -2.67 2.24 -7.38
CA ARG A 14 -2.25 2.81 -8.68
C ARG A 14 -3.22 3.85 -9.23
N GLY A 15 -4.37 4.06 -8.58
CA GLY A 15 -5.44 4.94 -9.06
C GLY A 15 -6.11 4.50 -10.37
N THR A 16 -5.92 3.24 -10.78
CA THR A 16 -6.47 2.73 -12.06
C THR A 16 -7.87 2.12 -11.92
N GLU A 17 -8.27 1.81 -10.69
CA GLU A 17 -9.54 1.14 -10.39
C GLU A 17 -10.18 1.82 -9.19
N VAL A 18 -11.28 2.53 -9.44
CA VAL A 18 -12.12 3.16 -8.42
C VAL A 18 -13.07 2.11 -7.84
N PHE A 19 -13.25 2.14 -6.53
CA PHE A 19 -14.14 1.23 -5.82
C PHE A 19 -15.57 1.76 -5.82
N ASP A 20 -16.51 0.84 -6.00
CA ASP A 20 -17.95 1.07 -6.03
C ASP A 20 -18.50 0.80 -4.63
N ASP A 21 -19.32 1.72 -4.12
CA ASP A 21 -19.88 1.67 -2.77
C ASP A 21 -20.76 0.43 -2.55
N GLU A 22 -21.34 -0.13 -3.62
CA GLU A 22 -22.21 -1.31 -3.55
C GLU A 22 -21.43 -2.63 -3.63
N LYS A 23 -20.11 -2.58 -3.88
CA LYS A 23 -19.26 -3.77 -4.01
C LYS A 23 -18.52 -4.10 -2.74
N GLN A 24 -18.21 -5.39 -2.59
CA GLN A 24 -17.44 -5.86 -1.45
C GLN A 24 -15.94 -5.70 -1.71
N LEU A 25 -15.17 -5.54 -0.65
CA LEU A 25 -13.70 -5.48 -0.72
C LEU A 25 -13.09 -6.71 -1.42
N SER A 26 -13.71 -7.88 -1.27
CA SER A 26 -13.28 -9.11 -1.95
C SER A 26 -13.35 -9.03 -3.47
N ASP A 27 -14.27 -8.23 -4.03
CA ASP A 27 -14.40 -8.03 -5.48
C ASP A 27 -13.18 -7.29 -6.05
N TYR A 28 -12.47 -6.55 -5.20
CA TYR A 28 -11.21 -5.84 -5.48
C TYR A 28 -9.96 -6.60 -5.00
N ASN A 29 -10.09 -7.92 -4.77
CA ASN A 29 -9.02 -8.77 -4.26
C ASN A 29 -8.45 -8.33 -2.89
N LEU A 30 -9.26 -7.64 -2.08
CA LEU A 30 -8.94 -7.33 -0.69
C LEU A 30 -9.59 -8.39 0.22
N SER A 31 -8.82 -9.45 0.50
CA SER A 31 -9.28 -10.63 1.24
C SER A 31 -8.35 -10.93 2.42
N ALA A 32 -8.73 -11.86 3.30
CA ALA A 32 -7.86 -12.31 4.39
C ALA A 32 -6.52 -12.92 3.90
N GLN A 33 -6.45 -13.38 2.64
CA GLN A 33 -5.21 -13.92 2.07
C GLN A 33 -4.31 -12.83 1.50
N THR A 34 -4.85 -11.73 1.00
CA THR A 34 -4.11 -10.67 0.30
C THR A 34 -3.87 -9.44 1.18
N ALA A 35 -4.74 -9.19 2.17
CA ALA A 35 -4.63 -8.11 3.15
C ALA A 35 -4.36 -8.69 4.55
N ARG A 36 -3.21 -9.34 4.72
CA ARG A 36 -2.84 -9.99 6.00
C ARG A 36 -2.41 -8.94 7.03
N ALA A 37 -2.54 -9.23 8.33
CA ALA A 37 -2.18 -8.28 9.38
C ALA A 37 -0.71 -7.79 9.29
N GLN A 38 0.22 -8.70 8.98
CA GLN A 38 1.64 -8.39 8.81
C GLN A 38 2.01 -7.80 7.43
N SER A 39 1.07 -7.81 6.49
CA SER A 39 1.24 -7.34 5.11
C SER A 39 -0.11 -6.81 4.62
N PRO A 40 -0.57 -5.67 5.16
CA PRO A 40 -1.86 -5.10 4.80
C PRO A 40 -1.89 -4.69 3.33
N ALA A 41 -3.07 -4.71 2.73
CA ALA A 41 -3.27 -4.14 1.41
C ALA A 41 -3.51 -2.64 1.50
N THR A 42 -3.01 -1.89 0.52
CA THR A 42 -3.19 -0.44 0.42
C THR A 42 -4.51 -0.12 -0.27
N VAL A 43 -5.29 0.78 0.32
CA VAL A 43 -6.45 1.41 -0.32
C VAL A 43 -6.15 2.90 -0.40
N ALA A 44 -6.18 3.43 -1.61
CA ALA A 44 -6.01 4.85 -1.87
C ALA A 44 -7.30 5.61 -1.57
N LEU A 45 -7.17 6.82 -1.02
CA LEU A 45 -8.27 7.72 -0.69
C LEU A 45 -7.98 9.09 -1.30
N VAL A 46 -8.97 9.64 -2.00
CA VAL A 46 -8.97 11.03 -2.47
C VAL A 46 -10.24 11.73 -1.99
N PHE A 47 -10.14 13.02 -1.71
CA PHE A 47 -11.28 13.84 -1.29
C PHE A 47 -11.85 14.70 -2.42
N ARG A 48 -13.16 14.96 -2.33
CA ARG A 48 -13.82 15.93 -3.20
C ARG A 48 -13.44 17.36 -2.78
N GLN A 49 -13.01 18.15 -3.75
CA GLN A 49 -12.65 19.55 -3.60
C GLN A 49 -13.88 20.47 -3.69
N GLU A 50 -13.73 21.73 -3.32
CA GLU A 50 -14.80 22.73 -3.36
C GLU A 50 -15.37 22.97 -4.77
N ASN A 51 -14.58 22.71 -5.81
CA ASN A 51 -15.01 22.78 -7.21
C ASN A 51 -15.90 21.60 -7.64
N GLY A 52 -16.13 20.62 -6.75
CA GLY A 52 -16.92 19.42 -6.99
C GLY A 52 -16.15 18.26 -7.63
N GLU A 53 -14.88 18.42 -7.97
CA GLU A 53 -14.02 17.35 -8.51
C GLU A 53 -13.22 16.66 -7.41
N PHE A 54 -12.84 15.40 -7.62
CA PHE A 54 -11.90 14.72 -6.72
C PHE A 54 -10.47 15.19 -6.95
N GLU A 55 -9.69 15.28 -5.89
CA GLU A 55 -8.26 15.55 -6.00
C GLU A 55 -7.51 14.41 -6.72
N SER A 56 -6.35 14.74 -7.29
CA SER A 56 -5.48 13.72 -7.88
C SER A 56 -4.91 12.82 -6.80
N LEU A 57 -4.75 11.54 -7.10
CA LEU A 57 -4.14 10.60 -6.18
C LEU A 57 -2.68 11.02 -5.87
N ASP A 58 -2.41 11.27 -4.60
CA ASP A 58 -1.06 11.51 -4.08
C ASP A 58 -0.81 10.64 -2.84
N ILE A 59 0.09 9.67 -2.98
CA ILE A 59 0.53 8.81 -1.87
C ILE A 59 2.00 9.10 -1.62
N THR A 60 2.28 9.81 -0.53
CA THR A 60 3.67 10.07 -0.12
C THR A 60 4.33 8.74 0.29
N PRO A 61 5.47 8.37 -0.32
CA PRO A 61 6.16 7.13 0.01
C PRO A 61 6.73 7.16 1.43
N LEU A 62 6.86 5.99 2.03
CA LEU A 62 7.57 5.83 3.29
C LEU A 62 9.06 6.14 3.11
N SER A 63 9.71 6.53 4.21
CA SER A 63 11.16 6.73 4.23
C SER A 63 11.91 5.45 3.86
N SER A 64 13.01 5.57 3.13
CA SER A 64 13.90 4.45 2.87
C SER A 64 14.64 4.02 4.14
N PRO A 65 14.86 2.71 4.37
CA PRO A 65 15.67 2.23 5.47
C PRO A 65 17.13 2.67 5.31
N PRO A 66 17.91 2.77 6.40
CA PRO A 66 19.34 3.07 6.34
C PRO A 66 20.11 1.92 5.68
N GLU A 67 21.38 2.19 5.31
CA GLU A 67 22.28 1.15 4.82
C GLU A 67 22.47 0.03 5.86
N LEU A 68 22.51 -1.21 5.36
CA LEU A 68 22.68 -2.39 6.19
C LEU A 68 24.13 -2.45 6.74
N PRO A 69 24.34 -2.54 8.07
CA PRO A 69 25.67 -2.69 8.64
C PRO A 69 26.41 -3.92 8.10
N GLU A 70 27.74 -3.85 7.97
CA GLU A 70 28.57 -4.97 7.46
C GLU A 70 28.32 -6.29 8.20
N VAL A 71 28.12 -6.24 9.51
CA VAL A 71 27.85 -7.42 10.35
C VAL A 71 26.51 -8.09 10.08
N MET A 72 25.57 -7.40 9.43
CA MET A 72 24.25 -7.91 9.04
C MET A 72 24.22 -8.37 7.58
N LYS A 73 25.29 -8.14 6.81
CA LYS A 73 25.40 -8.67 5.45
C LYS A 73 25.66 -10.17 5.51
N PRO A 74 25.12 -10.97 4.56
CA PRO A 74 25.41 -12.40 4.51
C PRO A 74 26.93 -12.61 4.40
N GLN A 75 27.51 -13.41 5.30
CA GLN A 75 28.91 -13.82 5.14
C GLN A 75 28.99 -14.81 3.98
N GLU A 76 29.96 -14.61 3.09
CA GLU A 76 30.29 -15.65 2.11
C GLU A 76 30.63 -16.94 2.87
N PRO A 77 30.04 -18.09 2.51
CA PRO A 77 30.39 -19.33 3.17
C PRO A 77 31.88 -19.59 2.92
N GLN A 78 32.67 -19.63 4.00
CA GLN A 78 34.01 -20.19 3.94
C GLN A 78 33.87 -21.62 3.44
N ALA A 79 34.34 -21.86 2.21
CA ALA A 79 34.47 -23.19 1.67
C ALA A 79 35.24 -24.02 2.71
N HIS A 80 34.55 -24.95 3.37
CA HIS A 80 35.22 -25.96 4.18
C HIS A 80 36.09 -26.74 3.21
N GLU A 81 37.39 -26.48 3.22
CA GLU A 81 38.37 -27.33 2.56
C GLU A 81 38.22 -28.74 3.13
N LEU A 82 37.74 -29.65 2.28
CA LEU A 82 37.66 -31.08 2.55
C LEU A 82 39.10 -31.60 2.72
N ASN A 83 39.45 -32.00 3.93
CA ASN A 83 40.60 -32.88 4.22
C ASN A 83 40.10 -34.28 4.55
#